data_AF-A0AAV3R1T8-F1
#
_entry.id   AF-A0AAV3R1T8-F1
#
_cell.length_a   1.000
_cell.length_b   1.000
_cell.length_c   1.000
_cell.angle_alpha   90.00
_cell.angle_beta   90.00
_cell.angle_gamma   90.00
#
_symmetry.space_group_name_H-M   'P 1'
#
loop_
_entity.id
_entity.type
_entity.pdbx_description
1 polymer ?
#
loop_
_entity_poly.entity_id
_entity_poly.type
_entity_poly.pdbx_seq_one_letter_code
_entity_poly.pdbx_strand_id
1 'polypeptide(L)'
;MKFAINSFQTLDMAELIKFHKYVETHLEKLADESQVLARFEDFPTKKLETLRMSAALYSKLEAIGQTLQNWQIVSPIKSELDALDRTKDEDTKKFQAHKITFDFSVLIRIKELMVDVSSSCMELALKAFQFAYRVYSFAGGHDDRADILTR
;
A
#
# COMPACT_ATOMS: atom_id res chain seq x y z
N MET A 1 -7.09 -5.54 -33.79
CA MET A 1 -7.40 -5.99 -32.42
C MET A 1 -7.07 -7.47 -32.19
N LYS A 2 -7.65 -8.41 -32.96
CA LYS A 2 -7.35 -9.86 -32.89
C LYS A 2 -5.84 -10.18 -32.80
N PHE A 3 -5.04 -9.70 -33.76
CA PHE A 3 -3.59 -9.92 -33.78
C PHE A 3 -2.90 -9.34 -32.54
N ALA A 4 -3.24 -8.10 -32.17
CA ALA A 4 -2.66 -7.41 -31.03
C ALA A 4 -2.89 -8.17 -29.71
N ILE A 5 -4.12 -8.65 -29.46
CA ILE A 5 -4.42 -9.47 -28.28
C ILE A 5 -3.62 -10.78 -28.31
N ASN A 6 -3.54 -11.45 -29.46
CA ASN A 6 -2.79 -12.70 -29.61
C ASN A 6 -1.29 -12.52 -29.38
N SER A 7 -0.68 -11.45 -29.88
CA SER A 7 0.75 -11.20 -29.74
C SER A 7 1.14 -10.50 -28.44
N PHE A 8 0.17 -10.01 -27.67
CA PHE A 8 0.45 -9.25 -26.45
C PHE A 8 1.15 -10.11 -25.40
N GLN A 9 2.28 -9.62 -24.92
CA GLN A 9 3.07 -10.15 -23.81
C GLN A 9 3.81 -8.98 -23.18
N THR A 10 3.80 -8.89 -21.86
CA THR A 10 4.56 -7.86 -21.14
C THR A 10 4.86 -8.36 -19.72
N LEU A 11 5.96 -7.87 -19.16
CA LEU A 11 6.28 -7.98 -17.74
C LEU A 11 5.97 -6.67 -16.99
N ASP A 12 5.68 -5.59 -17.71
CA ASP A 12 5.32 -4.29 -17.14
C ASP A 12 3.80 -4.20 -16.95
N MET A 13 3.37 -4.06 -15.70
CA MET A 13 1.96 -3.95 -15.35
C MET A 13 1.33 -2.63 -15.80
N ALA A 14 2.11 -1.55 -15.93
CA ALA A 14 1.63 -0.29 -16.48
C ALA A 14 1.28 -0.45 -17.97
N GLU A 15 2.10 -1.19 -18.72
CA GLU A 15 1.81 -1.54 -20.11
C GLU A 15 0.59 -2.47 -20.22
N LEU A 16 0.46 -3.44 -19.31
CA LEU A 16 -0.71 -4.32 -19.23
C LEU A 16 -2.00 -3.52 -19.03
N ILE A 17 -2.03 -2.58 -18.07
CA ILE A 17 -3.20 -1.74 -17.81
C ILE A 17 -3.48 -0.81 -18.99
N LYS A 18 -2.44 -0.23 -19.60
CA LYS A 18 -2.59 0.63 -20.78
C LYS A 18 -3.17 -0.14 -21.97
N PHE A 19 -2.69 -1.35 -22.21
CA PHE A 19 -3.18 -2.22 -23.27
C PHE A 19 -4.61 -2.71 -23.01
N HIS A 20 -4.91 -3.14 -21.78
CA HIS A 20 -6.27 -3.50 -21.35
C HIS A 20 -7.25 -2.34 -21.61
N LYS A 21 -6.93 -1.12 -21.16
CA LYS A 21 -7.75 0.07 -21.44
C LYS A 21 -7.95 0.30 -22.93
N TYR A 22 -6.88 0.21 -23.72
CA TYR A 22 -6.98 0.32 -25.18
C TYR A 22 -7.96 -0.71 -25.76
N VAL A 23 -7.88 -1.97 -25.34
CA VAL A 23 -8.79 -3.04 -25.81
C VAL A 23 -10.23 -2.75 -25.41
N GLU A 24 -10.49 -2.46 -24.13
CA GLU A 24 -11.84 -2.20 -23.63
C GLU A 24 -12.49 -0.99 -24.32
N THR A 25 -11.77 0.12 -24.53
CA THR A 25 -12.31 1.28 -25.28
C THR A 25 -12.73 0.96 -26.71
N HIS A 26 -12.18 -0.10 -27.32
CA HIS A 26 -12.64 -0.56 -28.64
C HIS A 26 -13.81 -1.54 -28.54
N LEU A 27 -13.87 -2.37 -27.50
CA LEU A 27 -14.95 -3.33 -27.28
C LEU A 27 -16.24 -2.64 -26.81
N GLU A 28 -16.13 -1.55 -26.04
CA GLU A 28 -17.25 -0.68 -25.62
C GLU A 28 -18.07 -0.11 -26.79
N LYS A 29 -17.50 -0.08 -28.01
CA LYS A 29 -18.19 0.39 -29.23
C LYS A 29 -19.10 -0.66 -29.86
N LEU A 30 -19.08 -1.90 -29.37
CA LEU A 30 -19.88 -2.99 -29.88
C LEU A 30 -21.25 -3.00 -29.20
N ALA A 31 -22.33 -3.21 -29.98
CA ALA A 31 -23.69 -3.24 -29.43
C ALA A 31 -23.94 -4.47 -28.55
N ASP A 32 -23.49 -5.65 -29.00
CA ASP A 32 -23.48 -6.89 -28.24
C ASP A 32 -22.10 -7.54 -28.43
N GLU A 33 -21.20 -7.29 -27.50
CA GLU A 33 -19.82 -7.76 -27.57
C GLU A 33 -19.76 -9.28 -27.76
N SER A 34 -20.52 -10.06 -26.98
CA SER A 34 -20.47 -11.52 -27.03
C SER A 34 -20.92 -12.06 -28.38
N GLN A 35 -22.02 -11.54 -28.93
CA GLN A 35 -22.52 -11.95 -30.25
C GLN A 35 -21.61 -11.50 -31.38
N VAL A 36 -21.04 -10.29 -31.28
CA VAL A 36 -20.13 -9.76 -32.31
C VAL A 36 -18.83 -10.56 -32.32
N LEU A 37 -18.21 -10.79 -31.16
CA LEU A 37 -16.96 -11.54 -31.05
C LEU A 37 -17.12 -13.01 -31.48
N ALA A 38 -18.28 -13.63 -31.23
CA ALA A 38 -18.58 -15.00 -31.68
C ALA A 38 -18.59 -15.17 -33.21
N ARG A 39 -18.83 -14.09 -33.97
CA ARG A 39 -18.79 -14.10 -35.44
C ARG A 39 -17.37 -13.99 -36.01
N PHE A 40 -16.39 -13.60 -35.20
CA PHE A 40 -14.99 -13.54 -35.63
C PHE A 40 -14.32 -14.89 -35.38
N GLU A 41 -14.07 -15.61 -36.47
CA GLU A 41 -13.38 -16.90 -36.44
C GLU A 41 -11.99 -16.76 -35.79
N ASP A 42 -11.66 -17.69 -34.90
CA ASP A 42 -10.43 -17.72 -34.07
C ASP A 42 -10.14 -16.44 -33.27
N PHE A 43 -11.18 -15.70 -32.86
CA PHE A 43 -10.96 -14.58 -31.93
C PHE A 43 -10.38 -15.10 -30.60
N PRO A 44 -9.36 -14.45 -30.01
CA PRO A 44 -8.65 -14.96 -28.84
C PRO A 44 -9.40 -14.70 -27.53
N THR A 45 -10.64 -15.17 -27.42
CA THR A 45 -11.53 -14.94 -26.27
C THR A 45 -10.89 -15.38 -24.96
N LYS A 46 -10.26 -16.56 -24.92
CA LYS A 46 -9.57 -17.03 -23.71
C LYS A 46 -8.46 -16.08 -23.24
N LYS A 47 -7.67 -15.54 -24.17
CA LYS A 47 -6.58 -14.61 -23.84
C LYS A 47 -7.13 -13.23 -23.44
N LEU A 48 -8.23 -12.78 -24.06
CA LEU A 48 -8.94 -11.57 -23.66
C LEU A 48 -9.49 -11.70 -22.22
N GLU A 49 -10.14 -12.81 -21.89
CA GLU A 49 -10.64 -13.05 -20.53
C GLU A 49 -9.50 -13.12 -19.50
N THR A 50 -8.39 -13.79 -19.81
CA THR A 50 -7.21 -13.78 -18.95
C THR A 50 -6.62 -12.37 -18.77
N LEU A 51 -6.61 -11.55 -19.82
CA LEU A 51 -6.16 -10.15 -19.77
C LEU A 51 -7.07 -9.31 -18.84
N ARG A 52 -8.39 -9.50 -18.92
CA ARG A 52 -9.37 -8.85 -18.03
C ARG A 52 -9.17 -9.27 -16.58
N MET A 53 -9.01 -10.57 -16.33
CA MET A 53 -8.76 -11.11 -14.99
C MET A 53 -7.45 -10.55 -14.40
N SER A 54 -6.37 -10.50 -15.18
CA SER A 54 -5.08 -9.99 -14.70
C SER A 54 -5.13 -8.48 -14.43
N ALA A 55 -5.76 -7.69 -15.32
CA ALA A 55 -5.95 -6.27 -15.11
C ALA A 55 -6.78 -5.98 -13.85
N ALA A 56 -7.89 -6.70 -13.67
CA ALA A 56 -8.74 -6.57 -12.48
C ALA A 56 -8.01 -6.94 -11.18
N LEU A 57 -7.19 -7.99 -11.20
CA LEU A 57 -6.36 -8.38 -10.05
C LEU A 57 -5.34 -7.29 -9.74
N TYR A 58 -4.62 -6.78 -10.74
CA TYR A 58 -3.61 -5.74 -10.54
C TYR A 58 -4.23 -4.46 -9.98
N SER A 59 -5.36 -3.99 -10.53
CA SER A 59 -6.05 -2.81 -10.01
C SER A 59 -6.51 -2.98 -8.56
N LYS A 60 -6.90 -4.19 -8.15
CA LYS A 60 -7.19 -4.47 -6.72
C LYS A 60 -5.94 -4.36 -5.86
N LEU A 61 -4.82 -4.92 -6.31
CA LEU A 61 -3.54 -4.84 -5.57
C LEU A 61 -3.03 -3.40 -5.48
N GLU A 62 -3.15 -2.63 -6.55
CA GLU A 62 -2.81 -1.21 -6.57
C GLU A 62 -3.69 -0.40 -5.61
N ALA A 63 -5.00 -0.66 -5.56
CA ALA A 63 -5.90 -0.03 -4.61
C ALA A 63 -5.54 -0.37 -3.14
N ILE A 64 -5.14 -1.61 -2.86
CA ILE A 64 -4.62 -2.00 -1.55
C ILE A 64 -3.34 -1.23 -1.24
N GLY A 65 -2.41 -1.14 -2.20
CA GLY A 65 -1.18 -0.35 -2.06
C GLY A 65 -1.45 1.12 -1.74
N GLN A 66 -2.40 1.75 -2.45
CA GLN A 66 -2.83 3.13 -2.21
C GLN A 66 -3.47 3.30 -0.83
N THR A 67 -4.26 2.32 -0.38
CA THR A 67 -4.86 2.33 0.96
C THR A 67 -3.77 2.31 2.04
N LEU A 68 -2.74 1.47 1.86
CA LEU A 68 -1.61 1.38 2.78
C LEU A 68 -0.75 2.66 2.76
N GLN A 69 -0.50 3.23 1.58
CA GLN A 69 0.28 4.46 1.44
C GLN A 69 -0.39 5.66 2.11
N ASN A 70 -1.72 5.73 2.05
CA ASN A 70 -2.52 6.80 2.64
C ASN A 70 -2.96 6.51 4.08
N TRP A 71 -2.53 5.39 4.66
CA TRP A 71 -2.92 5.01 6.01
C TRP A 71 -2.31 5.98 7.02
N GLN A 72 -3.14 6.88 7.55
CA GLN A 72 -2.72 7.79 8.60
C GLN A 72 -2.68 7.07 9.94
N ILE A 73 -1.47 6.73 10.40
CA ILE A 73 -1.26 6.28 11.79
C ILE A 73 -1.33 7.52 12.68
N VAL A 74 -2.54 7.87 13.12
CA VAL A 74 -2.76 8.96 14.06
C VAL A 74 -2.45 8.46 15.47
N SER A 75 -1.43 9.03 16.11
CA SER A 75 -1.15 8.74 17.52
C SER A 75 -2.01 9.64 18.41
N PRO A 76 -2.96 9.09 19.20
CA PRO A 76 -3.80 9.89 20.10
C PRO A 76 -2.97 10.64 21.16
N ILE A 77 -1.82 10.07 21.55
CA ILE A 77 -0.92 10.64 22.57
C ILE A 77 -0.16 11.85 22.02
N LYS A 78 0.17 11.86 20.72
CA LYS A 78 0.98 12.93 20.11
C LYS A 78 0.29 14.29 20.23
N SER A 79 -1.02 14.35 19.97
CA SER A 79 -1.76 15.62 20.06
C SER A 79 -1.85 16.18 21.47
N GLU A 80 -2.00 15.31 22.48
CA GLU A 80 -2.02 15.71 23.89
C GLU A 80 -0.65 16.25 24.33
N LEU A 81 0.42 15.60 23.88
CA LEU A 81 1.79 15.99 24.17
C LEU A 81 2.15 17.34 23.55
N ASP A 82 1.72 17.57 22.30
CA ASP A 82 1.90 18.86 21.61
C ASP A 82 1.11 19.98 22.30
N ALA A 83 -0.06 19.68 22.87
CA ALA A 83 -0.83 20.66 23.65
C ALA A 83 -0.10 21.03 24.95
N LEU A 84 0.41 20.04 25.67
CA LEU A 84 1.17 20.24 26.90
C LEU A 84 2.50 20.99 26.67
N ASP A 85 3.15 20.75 25.54
CA ASP A 85 4.35 21.47 25.11
C ASP A 85 4.09 22.98 24.92
N ARG A 86 2.92 23.33 24.37
CA ARG A 86 2.54 24.72 24.11
C ARG A 86 2.24 25.50 25.39
N THR A 87 1.68 24.85 26.42
CA THR A 87 1.33 25.52 27.69
C THR A 87 2.48 25.53 28.70
N LYS A 88 3.55 24.76 28.45
CA LYS A 88 4.70 24.58 29.36
C LYS A 88 5.22 25.89 29.97
N ASP A 89 5.43 26.91 29.15
CA ASP A 89 6.02 28.18 29.61
C ASP A 89 5.05 28.99 30.46
N GLU A 90 3.75 28.97 30.14
CA GLU A 90 2.70 29.62 30.93
C GLU A 90 2.49 28.91 32.27
N ASP A 91 2.43 27.58 32.24
CA ASP A 91 2.30 26.74 33.43
C ASP A 91 3.52 26.91 34.35
N THR A 92 4.74 26.98 33.79
CA THR A 92 5.96 27.27 34.56
C THR A 92 5.85 28.58 35.34
N LYS A 93 5.41 29.66 34.68
CA LYS A 93 5.21 30.96 35.34
C LYS A 93 4.15 30.88 36.43
N LYS A 94 3.03 30.21 36.15
CA LYS A 94 1.92 30.02 37.09
C LYS A 94 2.35 29.25 38.35
N PHE A 95 3.17 28.21 38.19
CA PHE A 95 3.70 27.42 39.30
C PHE A 95 4.72 28.21 40.11
N GLN A 96 5.63 28.93 39.44
CA GLN A 96 6.61 29.78 40.12
C GLN A 96 5.98 30.92 40.93
N ALA A 97 4.86 31.48 40.47
CA ALA A 97 4.10 32.47 41.25
C ALA A 97 3.67 31.95 42.64
N HIS A 98 3.52 30.63 42.76
CA HIS A 98 3.20 29.94 44.01
C HIS A 98 4.43 29.25 44.64
N LYS A 99 5.65 29.60 44.19
CA LYS A 99 6.93 29.01 44.62
C LYS A 99 7.00 27.49 44.38
N ILE A 100 6.30 26.98 43.37
CA ILE A 100 6.34 25.58 42.96
C ILE A 100 7.27 25.46 41.75
N THR A 101 8.31 24.63 41.88
CA THR A 101 9.17 24.24 40.76
C THR A 101 8.64 22.94 40.19
N PHE A 102 8.18 22.96 38.95
CA PHE A 102 7.72 21.77 38.23
C PHE A 102 8.79 21.31 37.24
N ASP A 103 9.10 20.01 37.26
CA ASP A 103 10.09 19.43 36.36
C ASP A 103 9.43 18.89 35.08
N PHE A 104 9.56 19.66 33.99
CA PHE A 104 9.08 19.26 32.67
C PHE A 104 10.01 18.26 31.95
N SER A 105 11.10 17.79 32.59
CA SER A 105 11.90 16.68 32.05
C SER A 105 11.07 15.42 31.81
N VAL A 106 10.00 15.22 32.60
CA VAL A 106 9.03 14.13 32.41
C VAL A 106 8.39 14.15 31.01
N LEU A 107 8.17 15.33 30.44
CA LEU A 107 7.59 15.50 29.10
C LEU A 107 8.56 15.01 28.02
N ILE A 108 9.85 15.30 28.20
CA ILE A 108 10.94 14.85 27.31
C ILE A 108 11.05 13.32 27.39
N ARG A 109 11.04 12.76 28.59
CA ARG A 109 11.09 11.30 28.80
C ARG A 109 9.92 10.58 28.14
N ILE A 110 8.71 11.13 28.21
CA ILE A 110 7.54 10.57 27.52
C ILE A 110 7.75 10.57 25.99
N LYS A 111 8.30 11.66 25.43
CA LYS A 111 8.62 11.73 23.99
C LYS A 111 9.64 10.67 23.56
N GLU A 112 10.69 10.45 24.36
CA GLU A 112 11.69 9.42 24.10
C GLU A 112 11.07 8.02 24.11
N LEU A 113 10.24 7.71 25.12
CA LEU A 113 9.53 6.43 25.19
C LEU A 113 8.59 6.21 24.00
N MET A 114 7.98 7.27 23.45
CA MET A 114 7.17 7.16 22.23
C MET A 114 8.01 6.79 21.00
N VAL A 115 9.24 7.27 20.92
CA VAL A 115 10.19 6.87 19.86
C VAL A 115 10.54 5.39 20.01
N ASP A 116 10.80 4.92 21.23
CA ASP A 116 11.13 3.52 21.51
C ASP A 116 9.97 2.57 21.14
N VAL A 117 8.74 2.92 21.53
CA VAL A 117 7.53 2.15 21.16
C VAL A 117 7.39 2.07 19.64
N SER A 118 7.60 3.18 18.93
CA SER A 118 7.52 3.22 17.47
C SER A 118 8.56 2.31 16.81
N SER A 119 9.79 2.29 17.36
CA SER A 119 10.86 1.40 16.92
C SER A 119 10.49 -0.07 17.10
N SER A 120 9.97 -0.44 18.28
CA SER A 120 9.52 -1.81 18.57
C SER A 120 8.37 -2.27 17.66
N CYS A 121 7.41 -1.38 17.37
CA CYS A 121 6.35 -1.67 16.40
C CYS A 121 6.90 -1.91 14.99
N MET A 122 7.88 -1.13 14.55
CA MET A 122 8.55 -1.31 13.26
C MET A 122 9.30 -2.65 13.20
N GLU A 123 10.01 -3.02 14.27
CA GLU A 123 10.69 -4.32 14.36
C GLU A 123 9.71 -5.49 14.24
N LEU A 124 8.60 -5.44 14.98
CA LEU A 124 7.55 -6.47 14.90
C LEU A 124 6.94 -6.55 13.50
N ALA A 125 6.68 -5.42 12.86
CA ALA A 125 6.17 -5.38 11.49
C ALA A 125 7.17 -6.04 10.52
N LEU A 126 8.46 -5.70 10.59
CA LEU A 126 9.50 -6.31 9.76
C LEU A 126 9.57 -7.83 9.96
N LYS A 127 9.51 -8.31 11.20
CA LYS A 127 9.47 -9.75 11.51
C LYS A 127 8.24 -10.44 10.91
N ALA A 128 7.07 -9.81 11.01
CA ALA A 128 5.84 -10.33 10.42
C ALA A 128 5.92 -10.41 8.88
N PHE A 129 6.49 -9.40 8.24
CA PHE A 129 6.73 -9.41 6.79
C PHE A 129 7.71 -10.51 6.37
N GLN A 130 8.83 -10.66 7.07
CA GLN A 130 9.79 -11.74 6.81
C GLN A 130 9.14 -13.12 6.95
N PHE A 131 8.31 -13.31 7.97
CA PHE A 131 7.58 -14.56 8.16
C PHE A 131 6.60 -14.83 7.02
N ALA A 132 5.75 -13.86 6.69
CA ALA A 132 4.79 -13.97 5.59
C ALA A 132 5.51 -14.27 4.25
N TYR A 133 6.65 -13.62 4.02
CA TYR A 133 7.47 -13.85 2.85
C TYR A 133 8.04 -15.27 2.81
N ARG A 134 8.54 -15.77 3.94
CA ARG A 134 9.04 -17.16 4.05
C ARG A 134 7.95 -18.19 3.75
N VAL A 135 6.72 -17.95 4.22
CA VAL A 135 5.55 -18.78 3.90
C VAL A 135 5.23 -18.72 2.40
N TYR A 136 5.27 -17.54 1.79
CA TYR A 136 5.08 -17.36 0.34
C TYR A 136 6.11 -18.14 -0.48
N SER A 137 7.40 -18.04 -0.15
CA SER A 137 8.46 -18.79 -0.84
C SER A 137 8.31 -20.30 -0.64
N PHE A 138 7.92 -20.75 0.56
CA PHE A 138 7.64 -22.17 0.80
C PHE A 138 6.47 -22.69 -0.04
N ALA A 139 5.45 -21.87 -0.27
CA ALA A 139 4.31 -22.20 -1.13
C ALA A 139 4.62 -22.20 -2.65
N GLY A 140 5.90 -22.04 -3.04
CA GLY A 140 6.34 -22.08 -4.43
C GLY A 140 6.34 -20.72 -5.14
N GLY A 141 6.18 -19.61 -4.42
CA GLY A 141 6.34 -18.26 -4.97
C GLY A 141 7.81 -17.93 -5.24
N HIS A 142 8.14 -17.58 -6.48
CA HIS A 142 9.50 -17.19 -6.90
C HIS A 142 9.45 -15.79 -7.53
N ASP A 143 10.08 -14.81 -6.88
CA ASP A 143 10.35 -13.47 -7.39
C ASP A 143 11.82 -13.14 -7.07
N ASP A 144 12.53 -12.51 -8.00
CA ASP A 144 13.94 -12.09 -7.88
C ASP A 144 14.19 -11.16 -6.68
N ARG A 145 13.14 -10.58 -6.10
CA ARG A 145 13.19 -9.77 -4.86
C ARG A 145 13.44 -10.58 -3.58
N ALA A 146 13.42 -11.92 -3.63
CA ALA A 146 13.60 -12.81 -2.48
C ALA A 146 14.95 -12.68 -1.77
N ASP A 147 16.00 -12.46 -2.55
CA ASP A 147 17.38 -12.56 -2.06
C ASP A 147 17.84 -11.29 -1.32
N ILE A 148 17.10 -10.18 -1.45
CA ILE A 148 17.45 -8.89 -0.83
C ILE A 148 16.95 -8.81 0.62
N LEU A 149 15.86 -9.51 0.96
CA LEU A 149 15.23 -9.46 2.29
C LEU A 149 15.71 -10.56 3.26
N THR A 150 16.58 -11.46 2.80
CA THR A 150 17.13 -12.59 3.58
C THR A 150 18.59 -12.41 4.00
N ARG A 151 19.21 -11.28 3.65
CA ARG A 151 20.52 -10.85 4.17
C ARG A 151 20.34 -9.82 5.29
#